data_AF-A0A0X3NWF5-F1
#
_entry.id   AF-A0A0X3NWF5-F1
#
_cell.length_a   1.000
_cell.length_b   1.000
_cell.length_c   1.000
_cell.angle_alpha   90.00
_cell.angle_beta   90.00
_cell.angle_gamma   90.00
#
_symmetry.space_group_name_H-M   'P 1'
#
loop_
_entity.id
_entity.type
_entity.pdbx_description
1 polymer ?
#
loop_
_entity_poly.entity_id
_entity_poly.type
_entity_poly.pdbx_seq_one_letter_code
_entity_poly.pdbx_strand_id
1 'polypeptide(L)'
;MCDLLPTQDIAECQIHEEESAVKEKPWARLLPLRGSIPALDLVKDSYTFGRDDCCDFKFSHNMFDKSAPFSAFSKLHFRIARESTSQGLLVFIHDLSSNGTFLNEAKIGKGRKQPLNNNDEIALAIKSLKCFIFSDLTSVQTEFPPEVTSKYTVCRRLGRGACGEVRLVFGRESCQKYAMKIVQKKTFSFLAKANGVRVFCC
;
A
#
# COMPACT_ATOMS: atom_id res chain seq x y z
N MET A 1 -34.11 62.26 31.35
CA MET A 1 -33.31 61.09 31.74
C MET A 1 -34.03 59.87 31.21
N CYS A 2 -33.69 59.47 29.97
CA CYS A 2 -34.03 58.20 29.33
C CYS A 2 -32.99 58.02 28.24
N ASP A 3 -31.80 57.55 28.63
CA ASP A 3 -30.74 57.18 27.70
C ASP A 3 -31.14 55.88 27.01
N LEU A 4 -31.38 55.97 25.70
CA LEU A 4 -31.58 54.80 24.86
C LEU A 4 -30.21 54.18 24.56
N LEU A 5 -30.02 52.94 24.99
CA LEU A 5 -28.81 52.16 24.72
C LEU A 5 -28.73 51.79 23.22
N PRO A 6 -27.52 51.60 22.66
CA PRO A 6 -27.35 51.28 21.24
C PRO A 6 -27.91 49.90 20.89
N THR A 7 -28.70 49.82 19.82
CA THR A 7 -29.07 48.57 19.15
C THR A 7 -27.81 47.89 18.61
N GLN A 8 -27.58 46.63 19.01
CA GLN A 8 -26.52 45.79 18.47
C GLN A 8 -26.95 45.25 17.10
N ASP A 9 -26.19 45.57 16.06
CA ASP A 9 -26.34 44.92 14.75
C ASP A 9 -25.97 43.44 14.89
N ILE A 10 -26.91 42.58 14.47
CA ILE A 10 -26.74 41.13 14.40
C ILE A 10 -25.72 40.86 13.30
N ALA A 11 -24.53 40.41 13.69
CA ALA A 11 -23.53 39.94 12.76
C ALA A 11 -24.15 38.85 11.87
N GLU A 12 -24.27 39.18 10.59
CA GLU A 12 -24.67 38.29 9.53
C GLU A 12 -23.75 37.07 9.58
N CYS A 13 -24.28 35.93 10.03
CA CYS A 13 -23.57 34.66 10.02
C CYS A 13 -23.22 34.35 8.56
N GLN A 14 -21.99 34.67 8.16
CA GLN A 14 -21.40 34.15 6.95
C GLN A 14 -21.36 32.64 7.11
N ILE A 15 -22.29 31.96 6.45
CA ILE A 15 -22.21 30.53 6.20
C ILE A 15 -20.98 30.38 5.30
N HIS A 16 -19.84 30.11 5.93
CA HIS A 16 -18.68 29.58 5.22
C HIS A 16 -19.07 28.15 4.88
N GLU A 17 -19.69 27.99 3.70
CA GLU A 17 -19.75 26.70 3.02
C GLU A 17 -18.30 26.28 2.79
N GLU A 18 -17.73 25.54 3.73
CA GLU A 18 -16.51 24.78 3.49
C GLU A 18 -16.85 23.79 2.37
N GLU A 19 -16.54 24.20 1.14
CA GLU A 19 -16.50 23.37 -0.05
C GLU A 19 -15.46 22.27 0.20
N SER A 20 -15.90 21.24 0.91
CA SER A 20 -15.13 20.07 1.24
C SER A 20 -14.94 19.28 -0.05
N ALA A 21 -13.84 19.59 -0.74
CA ALA A 21 -13.38 18.83 -1.89
C ALA A 21 -13.41 17.35 -1.54
N VAL A 22 -14.29 16.59 -2.20
CA VAL A 22 -14.44 15.14 -2.03
C VAL A 22 -13.11 14.51 -2.44
N LYS A 23 -12.21 14.29 -1.48
CA LYS A 23 -10.96 13.56 -1.73
C LYS A 23 -11.34 12.12 -2.03
N GLU A 24 -11.27 11.75 -3.30
CA GLU A 24 -11.51 10.39 -3.76
C GLU A 24 -10.65 9.42 -2.94
N LYS A 25 -11.32 8.45 -2.30
CA LYS A 25 -10.67 7.47 -1.44
C LYS A 25 -9.83 6.51 -2.30
N PRO A 26 -8.56 6.24 -1.94
CA PRO A 26 -7.73 5.31 -2.68
C PRO A 26 -8.31 3.90 -2.63
N TRP A 27 -8.26 3.20 -3.76
CA TRP A 27 -8.71 1.82 -3.90
C TRP A 27 -7.58 0.82 -3.65
N ALA A 28 -6.33 1.23 -3.85
CA ALA A 28 -5.15 0.44 -3.52
C ALA A 28 -3.99 1.34 -3.09
N ARG A 29 -2.96 0.71 -2.53
CA ARG A 29 -1.71 1.35 -2.11
C ARG A 29 -0.51 0.52 -2.53
N LEU A 30 0.53 1.16 -3.06
CA LEU A 30 1.84 0.54 -3.21
C LEU A 30 2.69 0.84 -1.97
N LEU A 31 3.04 -0.22 -1.25
CA LEU A 31 3.84 -0.15 -0.04
C LEU A 31 5.32 -0.37 -0.38
N PRO A 32 6.22 0.53 0.04
CA PRO A 32 7.62 0.44 -0.35
C PRO A 32 8.36 -0.63 0.44
N LEU A 33 9.15 -1.46 -0.24
CA LEU A 33 10.03 -2.43 0.42
C LEU A 33 11.41 -1.85 0.76
N ARG A 34 11.73 -0.67 0.21
CA ARG A 34 13.00 0.04 0.34
C ARG A 34 12.75 1.45 0.87
N GLY A 35 13.58 1.90 1.81
CA GLY A 35 13.32 3.11 2.60
C GLY A 35 13.26 4.42 1.80
N SER A 36 13.94 4.50 0.65
CA SER A 36 13.95 5.71 -0.18
C SER A 36 12.78 5.82 -1.15
N ILE A 37 11.97 4.75 -1.30
CA ILE A 37 10.81 4.73 -2.18
C ILE A 37 9.60 5.20 -1.34
N PRO A 38 8.86 6.24 -1.77
CA PRO A 38 7.64 6.64 -1.09
C PRO A 38 6.51 5.63 -1.33
N ALA A 39 5.62 5.50 -0.36
CA ALA A 39 4.34 4.83 -0.60
C ALA A 39 3.50 5.64 -1.59
N LEU A 40 2.68 4.96 -2.39
CA LEU A 40 1.80 5.61 -3.37
C LEU A 40 0.37 5.12 -3.18
N ASP A 41 -0.54 6.07 -2.97
CA ASP A 41 -1.98 5.83 -3.01
C ASP A 41 -2.49 5.84 -4.45
N LEU A 42 -3.18 4.77 -4.83
CA LEU A 42 -3.78 4.59 -6.14
C LEU A 42 -5.25 5.01 -6.05
N VAL A 43 -5.54 6.16 -6.67
CA VAL A 43 -6.87 6.77 -6.74
C VAL A 43 -7.40 6.66 -8.17
N LYS A 44 -6.56 7.02 -9.17
CA LYS A 44 -6.88 6.88 -10.60
C LYS A 44 -7.00 5.41 -11.02
N ASP A 45 -7.64 5.16 -12.16
CA ASP A 45 -7.72 3.82 -12.75
C ASP A 45 -6.40 3.32 -13.33
N SER A 46 -5.44 4.21 -13.59
CA SER A 46 -4.21 3.85 -14.28
C SER A 46 -3.05 4.72 -13.80
N TYR A 47 -1.92 4.08 -13.56
CA TYR A 47 -0.66 4.72 -13.18
C TYR A 47 0.50 4.16 -13.99
N THR A 48 1.35 5.05 -14.47
CA THR A 48 2.57 4.73 -15.20
C THR A 48 3.81 4.95 -14.33
N PHE A 49 4.78 4.05 -14.45
CA PHE A 49 5.99 4.02 -13.63
C PHE A 49 7.21 3.96 -14.53
N GLY A 50 8.20 4.80 -14.29
CA GLY A 50 9.42 4.81 -15.10
C GLY A 50 10.31 6.02 -14.88
N ARG A 51 11.38 6.14 -15.66
CA ARG A 51 12.32 7.28 -15.56
C ARG A 51 11.82 8.56 -16.21
N ASP A 52 10.84 8.46 -17.10
CA ASP A 52 10.34 9.59 -17.87
C ASP A 52 9.55 10.56 -16.99
N ASP A 53 9.63 11.86 -17.29
CA ASP A 53 8.90 12.91 -16.58
C ASP A 53 7.39 12.83 -16.82
N CYS A 54 6.96 12.17 -17.90
CA CYS A 54 5.55 11.95 -18.19
C CYS A 54 4.92 10.79 -17.38
N CYS A 55 5.69 10.06 -16.56
CA CYS A 55 5.15 8.99 -15.73
C CYS A 55 4.43 9.55 -14.49
N ASP A 56 3.29 8.94 -14.12
CA ASP A 56 2.59 9.29 -12.87
C ASP A 56 3.48 9.09 -11.63
N PHE A 57 4.33 8.05 -11.66
CA PHE A 57 5.35 7.81 -10.67
C PHE A 57 6.73 7.77 -11.33
N LYS A 58 7.44 8.89 -11.21
CA LYS A 58 8.81 9.03 -11.71
C LYS A 58 9.81 8.38 -10.77
N PHE A 59 10.62 7.49 -11.33
CA PHE A 59 11.80 6.94 -10.68
C PHE A 59 12.87 8.01 -10.54
N SER A 60 13.41 8.16 -9.33
CA SER A 60 14.51 9.07 -9.03
C SER A 60 15.74 8.28 -8.59
N HIS A 61 16.93 8.81 -8.86
CA HIS A 61 18.19 8.15 -8.53
C HIS A 61 18.32 7.80 -7.04
N ASN A 62 17.80 8.63 -6.14
CA ASN A 62 17.85 8.42 -4.69
C ASN A 62 16.96 7.27 -4.19
N MET A 63 15.98 6.83 -4.99
CA MET A 63 15.04 5.77 -4.63
C MET A 63 15.69 4.38 -4.66
N PHE A 64 16.77 4.23 -5.43
CA PHE A 64 17.44 2.95 -5.66
C PHE A 64 18.88 3.02 -5.16
N ASP A 65 19.31 1.99 -4.43
CA ASP A 65 20.70 1.84 -4.03
C ASP A 65 21.55 1.32 -5.20
N LYS A 66 22.82 1.01 -4.93
CA LYS A 66 23.75 0.47 -5.93
C LYS A 66 23.42 -0.96 -6.39
N SER A 67 22.28 -1.54 -5.98
CA SER A 67 21.91 -2.91 -6.38
C SER A 67 21.59 -3.05 -7.86
N ALA A 68 21.18 -1.96 -8.52
CA ALA A 68 21.05 -1.88 -9.97
C ALA A 68 21.44 -0.48 -10.46
N PRO A 69 22.08 -0.37 -11.63
CA PRO A 69 22.32 0.94 -12.23
C PRO A 69 20.97 1.56 -12.62
N PHE A 70 20.81 2.87 -12.42
CA PHE A 70 19.55 3.56 -12.74
C PHE A 70 19.16 3.45 -14.22
N SER A 71 20.15 3.29 -15.12
CA SER A 71 19.93 3.02 -16.54
C SER A 71 19.23 1.68 -16.81
N ALA A 72 19.20 0.75 -15.84
CA ALA A 72 18.48 -0.51 -15.97
C ALA A 72 16.95 -0.33 -15.96
N PHE A 73 16.44 0.80 -15.48
CA PHE A 73 15.01 1.10 -15.55
C PHE A 73 14.65 1.69 -16.91
N SER A 74 13.50 1.34 -17.49
CA SER A 74 13.01 1.97 -18.72
C SER A 74 12.40 3.36 -18.47
N LYS A 75 12.33 4.19 -19.52
CA LYS A 75 11.60 5.47 -19.51
C LYS A 75 10.16 5.28 -19.07
N LEU A 76 9.49 4.31 -19.68
CA LEU A 76 8.22 3.74 -19.24
C LEU A 76 8.49 2.26 -18.91
N HIS A 77 8.40 1.91 -17.63
CA HIS A 77 8.83 0.61 -17.12
C HIS A 77 7.65 -0.35 -16.96
N PHE A 78 6.62 0.07 -16.24
CA PHE A 78 5.40 -0.71 -16.12
C PHE A 78 4.21 0.23 -15.92
N ARG A 79 3.02 -0.34 -16.06
CA ARG A 79 1.75 0.34 -15.81
C ARG A 79 0.89 -0.54 -14.92
N ILE A 80 0.24 0.04 -13.92
CA ILE A 80 -0.81 -0.62 -13.16
C ILE A 80 -2.13 0.00 -13.59
N ALA A 81 -3.12 -0.82 -13.91
CA ALA A 81 -4.43 -0.36 -14.33
C ALA A 81 -5.57 -1.25 -13.81
N ARG A 82 -6.70 -0.63 -13.45
CA ARG A 82 -7.99 -1.30 -13.30
C ARG A 82 -8.62 -1.45 -14.67
N GLU A 83 -9.01 -2.66 -15.02
CA GLU A 83 -9.63 -2.98 -16.31
C GLU A 83 -10.94 -3.71 -16.09
N SER A 84 -11.98 -3.30 -16.80
CA SER A 84 -13.25 -4.02 -16.83
C SER A 84 -13.10 -5.29 -17.67
N THR A 85 -13.39 -6.43 -17.07
CA THR A 85 -13.37 -7.75 -17.71
C THR A 85 -14.75 -8.40 -17.62
N SER A 86 -14.95 -9.52 -18.32
CA SER A 86 -16.19 -10.32 -18.19
C SER A 86 -16.43 -10.83 -16.75
N GLN A 87 -15.40 -10.88 -15.92
CA GLN A 87 -15.47 -11.31 -14.52
C GLN A 87 -15.57 -10.13 -13.53
N GLY A 88 -15.72 -8.90 -14.05
CA GLY A 88 -15.75 -7.67 -13.26
C GLY A 88 -14.48 -6.84 -13.38
N LEU A 89 -14.31 -5.88 -12.47
CA LEU A 89 -13.17 -4.98 -12.43
C LEU A 89 -11.96 -5.67 -11.81
N LEU A 90 -10.91 -5.88 -12.61
CA LEU A 90 -9.67 -6.53 -12.16
C LEU A 90 -8.48 -5.57 -12.30
N VAL A 91 -7.47 -5.77 -11.46
CA VAL A 91 -6.23 -4.97 -11.51
C VAL A 91 -5.17 -5.75 -12.27
N PHE A 92 -4.52 -5.09 -13.22
CA PHE A 92 -3.43 -5.66 -14.01
C PHE A 92 -2.17 -4.84 -13.88
N ILE A 93 -1.03 -5.54 -13.89
CA ILE A 93 0.29 -4.95 -14.11
C ILE A 93 0.77 -5.31 -15.52
N HIS A 94 1.17 -4.29 -16.28
CA HIS A 94 1.69 -4.40 -17.64
C HIS A 94 3.18 -4.14 -17.63
N ASP A 95 3.98 -5.08 -18.12
CA ASP A 95 5.42 -4.89 -18.24
C ASP A 95 5.75 -4.22 -19.58
N LEU A 96 6.29 -3.01 -19.52
CA LEU A 96 6.70 -2.21 -20.68
C LEU A 96 8.22 -2.10 -20.78
N SER A 97 8.93 -2.73 -19.84
CA SER A 97 10.35 -2.53 -19.62
C SER A 97 11.22 -3.37 -20.55
N SER A 98 12.48 -2.94 -20.71
CA SER A 98 13.48 -3.70 -21.46
C SER A 98 14.10 -4.82 -20.61
N ASN A 99 14.41 -4.52 -19.34
CA ASN A 99 15.10 -5.47 -18.45
C ASN A 99 14.13 -6.40 -17.68
N GLY A 100 12.86 -6.02 -17.59
CA GLY A 100 11.79 -6.84 -17.06
C GLY A 100 11.19 -6.27 -15.78
N THR A 101 9.88 -6.48 -15.67
CA THR A 101 9.12 -6.35 -14.43
C THR A 101 8.81 -7.75 -13.92
N PHE A 102 9.00 -7.97 -12.62
CA PHE A 102 8.81 -9.28 -12.00
C PHE A 102 7.70 -9.19 -10.96
N LEU A 103 6.79 -10.14 -11.00
CA LEU A 103 5.71 -10.30 -10.03
C LEU A 103 5.96 -11.59 -9.25
N ASN A 104 6.10 -11.50 -7.93
CA ASN A 104 6.43 -12.64 -7.07
C ASN A 104 7.62 -13.47 -7.61
N GLU A 105 8.69 -12.78 -8.00
CA GLU A 105 9.94 -13.36 -8.58
C GLU A 105 9.80 -13.94 -10.00
N ALA A 106 8.59 -14.03 -10.56
CA ALA A 106 8.35 -14.45 -11.92
C ALA A 106 8.36 -13.27 -12.90
N LYS A 107 9.08 -13.38 -14.02
CA LYS A 107 9.15 -12.31 -15.02
C LYS A 107 7.83 -12.21 -15.79
N ILE A 108 7.18 -11.04 -15.75
CA ILE A 108 5.95 -10.77 -16.52
C ILE A 108 6.27 -10.79 -18.01
N GLY A 109 7.30 -10.09 -18.47
CA GLY A 109 7.76 -10.07 -19.86
C GLY A 109 7.17 -8.92 -20.67
N LYS A 110 8.02 -8.26 -21.47
CA LYS A 110 7.67 -7.05 -22.21
C LYS A 110 6.44 -7.21 -23.09
N GLY A 111 5.51 -6.26 -22.99
CA GLY A 111 4.23 -6.25 -23.72
C GLY A 111 3.17 -7.18 -23.14
N ARG A 112 3.50 -7.96 -22.10
CA ARG A 112 2.54 -8.84 -21.42
C ARG A 112 2.00 -8.17 -20.16
N LYS A 113 0.84 -8.65 -19.73
CA LYS A 113 0.20 -8.25 -18.47
C LYS A 113 -0.09 -9.46 -17.61
N GLN A 114 -0.13 -9.26 -16.30
CA GLN A 114 -0.57 -10.25 -15.32
C GLN A 114 -1.57 -9.64 -14.35
N PRO A 115 -2.56 -10.42 -13.86
CA PRO A 115 -3.40 -9.99 -12.76
C PRO A 115 -2.53 -9.63 -11.55
N LEU A 116 -2.84 -8.51 -10.90
CA LEU A 116 -2.15 -8.02 -9.71
C LEU A 116 -3.06 -8.23 -8.50
N ASN A 117 -2.67 -9.16 -7.63
CA ASN A 117 -3.44 -9.55 -6.46
C ASN A 117 -2.91 -8.87 -5.20
N ASN A 118 -3.76 -8.80 -4.18
CA ASN A 118 -3.38 -8.28 -2.87
C ASN A 118 -2.14 -9.01 -2.32
N ASN A 119 -1.18 -8.25 -1.82
CA ASN A 119 0.14 -8.65 -1.32
C ASN A 119 1.16 -9.13 -2.35
N ASP A 120 0.90 -8.97 -3.65
CA ASP A 120 1.90 -9.30 -4.68
C ASP A 120 3.13 -8.38 -4.60
N GLU A 121 4.32 -8.98 -4.73
CA GLU A 121 5.60 -8.28 -4.73
C GLU A 121 6.02 -7.90 -6.15
N ILE A 122 6.34 -6.61 -6.35
CA ILE A 122 6.83 -6.09 -7.62
C ILE A 122 8.33 -5.82 -7.51
N ALA A 123 9.11 -6.48 -8.38
CA ALA A 123 10.54 -6.26 -8.54
C ALA A 123 10.88 -5.71 -9.93
N LEU A 124 11.91 -4.86 -10.00
CA LEU A 124 12.25 -4.07 -11.20
C LEU A 124 13.64 -4.43 -11.72
N ALA A 125 13.77 -4.65 -13.03
CA ALA A 125 14.99 -4.98 -13.78
C ALA A 125 15.70 -6.29 -13.37
N ILE A 126 15.76 -6.62 -12.08
CA ILE A 126 16.40 -7.80 -11.49
C ILE A 126 15.40 -8.42 -10.52
N LYS A 127 15.21 -9.74 -10.57
CA LYS A 127 14.24 -10.47 -9.71
C LYS A 127 14.39 -10.21 -8.20
N SER A 128 15.61 -9.95 -7.72
CA SER A 128 15.91 -9.68 -6.31
C SER A 128 15.68 -8.22 -5.91
N LEU A 129 15.52 -7.31 -6.87
CA LEU A 129 15.27 -5.90 -6.64
C LEU A 129 13.77 -5.65 -6.37
N LYS A 130 13.29 -6.19 -5.25
CA LYS A 130 11.93 -5.99 -4.76
C LYS A 130 11.75 -4.53 -4.33
N CYS A 131 10.74 -3.86 -4.89
CA CYS A 131 10.51 -2.43 -4.72
C CYS A 131 9.18 -2.14 -4.03
N PHE A 132 8.11 -2.83 -4.42
CA PHE A 132 6.76 -2.58 -3.91
C PHE A 132 6.06 -3.86 -3.49
N ILE A 133 5.12 -3.73 -2.55
CA ILE A 133 4.03 -4.66 -2.31
C ILE A 133 2.72 -3.96 -2.68
N PHE A 134 1.91 -4.62 -3.51
CA PHE A 134 0.58 -4.12 -3.82
C PHE A 134 -0.39 -4.45 -2.68
N SER A 135 -1.09 -3.45 -2.16
CA SER A 135 -2.12 -3.60 -1.12
C SER A 135 -3.47 -3.17 -1.67
N ASP A 136 -4.38 -4.12 -1.85
CA ASP A 136 -5.76 -3.84 -2.21
C ASP A 136 -6.54 -3.38 -0.96
N LEU A 137 -6.99 -2.12 -0.96
CA LEU A 137 -7.71 -1.53 0.18
C LEU A 137 -9.20 -1.91 0.20
N THR A 138 -9.70 -2.51 -0.87
CA THR A 138 -11.05 -3.06 -0.95
C THR A 138 -11.12 -4.50 -0.41
N SER A 139 -9.99 -5.19 -0.39
CA SER A 139 -9.90 -6.55 0.14
C SER A 139 -10.05 -6.58 1.67
N VAL A 140 -10.99 -7.38 2.16
CA VAL A 140 -11.20 -7.56 3.62
C VAL A 140 -10.21 -8.59 4.14
N GLN A 141 -9.29 -8.18 5.02
CA GLN A 141 -8.37 -9.10 5.71
C GLN A 141 -9.08 -9.79 6.88
N THR A 142 -9.91 -10.79 6.58
CA THR A 142 -10.66 -11.56 7.59
C THR A 142 -9.80 -12.55 8.38
N GLU A 143 -8.57 -12.82 7.92
CA GLU A 143 -7.63 -13.74 8.58
C GLU A 143 -7.15 -13.21 9.96
N PHE A 144 -7.23 -11.89 10.20
CA PHE A 144 -6.65 -11.24 11.37
C PHE A 144 -7.68 -10.46 12.18
N PRO A 145 -7.50 -10.35 13.52
CA PRO A 145 -8.41 -9.57 14.37
C PRO A 145 -8.52 -8.10 13.94
N PRO A 146 -9.69 -7.45 14.07
CA PRO A 146 -9.90 -6.04 13.76
C PRO A 146 -8.91 -5.09 14.45
N GLU A 147 -8.46 -5.43 15.66
CA GLU A 147 -7.49 -4.64 16.43
C GLU A 147 -6.13 -4.57 15.74
N VAL A 148 -5.79 -5.58 14.93
CA VAL A 148 -4.58 -5.62 14.11
C VAL A 148 -4.84 -4.94 12.77
N THR A 149 -5.90 -5.34 12.06
CA THR A 149 -6.17 -4.87 10.68
C THR A 149 -6.61 -3.41 10.61
N SER A 150 -7.07 -2.83 11.72
CA SER A 150 -7.34 -1.39 11.86
C SER A 150 -6.05 -0.55 11.91
N LYS A 151 -4.94 -1.10 12.40
CA LYS A 151 -3.67 -0.37 12.59
C LYS A 151 -2.60 -0.75 11.57
N TYR A 152 -2.64 -1.99 11.08
CA TYR A 152 -1.62 -2.56 10.22
C TYR A 152 -2.22 -3.22 8.98
N THR A 153 -1.53 -3.05 7.85
CA THR A 153 -1.71 -3.88 6.66
C THR A 153 -0.83 -5.12 6.82
N VAL A 154 -1.44 -6.31 6.92
CA VAL A 154 -0.69 -7.57 7.03
C VAL A 154 -0.34 -8.08 5.64
N CYS A 155 0.95 -8.32 5.42
CA CYS A 155 1.51 -8.80 4.17
C CYS A 155 2.02 -10.24 4.32
N ARG A 156 2.98 -10.63 3.46
CA ARG A 156 3.54 -11.99 3.41
C ARG A 156 4.21 -12.44 4.71
N ARG A 157 4.35 -13.75 4.83
CA ARG A 157 5.18 -14.40 5.86
C ARG A 157 6.67 -14.08 5.65
N LEU A 158 7.34 -13.68 6.72
CA LEU A 158 8.79 -13.51 6.82
C LEU A 158 9.47 -14.80 7.30
N GLY A 159 8.82 -15.55 8.20
CA GLY A 159 9.35 -16.82 8.69
C GLY A 159 8.38 -17.54 9.62
N ARG A 160 8.71 -18.78 9.97
CA ARG A 160 8.00 -19.59 10.97
C ARG A 160 9.02 -20.28 11.86
N GLY A 161 8.79 -20.25 13.17
CA GLY A 161 9.63 -20.91 14.16
C GLY A 161 8.80 -21.63 15.22
N ALA A 162 9.48 -22.13 16.25
CA ALA A 162 8.83 -22.88 17.34
C ALA A 162 7.74 -22.06 18.05
N CYS A 163 7.96 -20.75 18.24
CA CYS A 163 7.02 -19.87 18.93
C CYS A 163 5.88 -19.33 18.05
N GLY A 164 5.82 -19.72 16.76
CA GLY A 164 4.77 -19.26 15.84
C GLY A 164 5.32 -18.68 14.53
N GLU A 165 4.59 -17.71 13.97
CA GLU A 165 4.83 -17.17 12.64
C GLU A 165 5.21 -15.69 12.72
N VAL A 166 6.07 -15.21 11.82
CA VAL A 166 6.39 -13.80 11.65
C VAL A 166 5.91 -13.35 10.28
N ARG A 167 5.08 -12.31 10.23
CA ARG A 167 4.63 -11.67 8.98
C ARG A 167 5.18 -10.25 8.87
N LEU A 168 5.36 -9.81 7.62
CA LEU A 168 5.63 -8.42 7.29
C LEU A 168 4.35 -7.63 7.48
N VAL A 169 4.43 -6.47 8.15
CA VAL A 169 3.30 -5.55 8.26
C VAL A 169 3.72 -4.12 8.00
N PHE A 170 2.77 -3.31 7.54
CA PHE A 170 2.93 -1.87 7.37
C PHE A 170 1.93 -1.13 8.25
N GLY A 171 2.36 -0.09 8.96
CA GLY A 171 1.43 0.81 9.65
C GLY A 171 0.50 1.48 8.64
N ARG A 172 -0.81 1.47 8.87
CA ARG A 172 -1.78 2.01 7.90
C ARG A 172 -1.64 3.52 7.70
N GLU A 173 -1.25 4.24 8.75
CA GLU A 173 -1.05 5.69 8.71
C GLU A 173 0.38 6.03 8.26
N SER A 174 1.38 5.44 8.89
CA SER A 174 2.79 5.78 8.66
C SER A 174 3.40 5.13 7.41
N CYS A 175 2.79 4.07 6.88
CA CYS A 175 3.41 3.17 5.90
C CYS A 175 4.80 2.65 6.34
N GLN A 176 5.08 2.66 7.65
CA GLN A 176 6.32 2.17 8.21
C GLN A 176 6.28 0.63 8.30
N LYS A 177 7.41 0.01 7.95
CA LYS A 177 7.58 -1.44 7.89
C LYS A 177 7.95 -2.02 9.25
N TYR A 178 7.27 -3.09 9.66
CA TYR A 178 7.51 -3.82 10.91
C TYR A 178 7.46 -5.33 10.72
N ALA A 179 7.93 -6.07 11.72
CA ALA A 179 7.75 -7.51 11.80
C ALA A 179 6.71 -7.86 12.87
N MET A 180 5.64 -8.53 12.47
CA MET A 180 4.58 -8.97 13.36
C MET A 180 4.76 -10.45 13.72
N LYS A 181 5.04 -10.73 14.99
CA LYS A 181 5.12 -12.09 15.54
C LYS A 181 3.75 -12.54 16.05
N ILE A 182 3.26 -13.62 15.46
CA ILE A 182 2.01 -14.30 15.76
C ILE A 182 2.33 -15.52 16.62
N VAL A 183 1.89 -15.52 17.89
CA VAL A 183 2.12 -16.62 18.82
C VAL A 183 0.87 -17.47 18.96
N GLN A 184 0.98 -18.77 18.69
CA GLN A 184 -0.13 -19.72 18.84
C GLN A 184 -0.36 -20.01 20.34
N LYS A 185 -1.60 -19.92 20.80
CA LYS A 185 -1.94 -20.18 22.22
C LYS A 185 -2.12 -21.65 22.60
N LYS A 186 -1.95 -22.62 21.69
CA LYS A 186 -2.18 -24.03 22.05
C LYS A 186 -1.03 -24.59 22.90
N THR A 187 -1.35 -24.76 24.20
CA THR A 187 -0.69 -25.54 25.27
C THR A 187 0.41 -24.89 26.11
N PHE A 188 0.10 -23.77 26.77
CA PHE A 188 0.52 -23.58 28.17
C PHE A 188 -0.70 -23.79 29.06
N SER A 189 -1.16 -25.03 29.20
CA SER A 189 -2.27 -25.37 30.09
C SER A 189 -1.76 -25.46 31.53
N PHE A 190 -1.69 -24.31 32.20
CA PHE A 190 -2.00 -24.20 33.63
C PHE A 190 -2.99 -23.03 33.75
N LEU A 191 -4.27 -23.37 33.92
CA LEU A 191 -5.43 -22.50 34.16
C LEU A 191 -5.46 -21.11 33.50
N ALA A 192 -6.15 -21.00 32.35
CA ALA A 192 -7.16 -19.95 32.08
C ALA A 192 -7.77 -20.13 30.68
N LYS A 193 -9.08 -20.30 30.62
CA LYS A 193 -9.86 -20.30 29.38
C LYS A 193 -9.86 -18.89 28.75
N ALA A 194 -9.12 -18.72 27.66
CA ALA A 194 -9.42 -17.73 26.62
C ALA A 194 -8.66 -18.07 25.33
N ASN A 195 -9.34 -18.69 24.36
CA ASN A 195 -8.85 -18.83 23.00
C ASN A 195 -8.61 -17.42 22.43
N GLY A 196 -7.37 -17.07 22.14
CA GLY A 196 -7.03 -15.83 21.46
C GLY A 196 -5.64 -15.94 20.85
N VAL A 197 -5.28 -15.05 19.95
CA VAL A 197 -3.93 -14.96 19.41
C VAL A 197 -3.28 -13.75 20.07
N ARG A 198 -2.03 -13.86 20.53
CA ARG A 198 -1.24 -12.69 20.95
C ARG A 198 -0.35 -12.28 19.79
N VAL A 199 -0.42 -10.99 19.47
CA VAL A 199 0.28 -10.38 18.35
C VAL A 199 1.24 -9.33 18.91
N PHE A 200 2.52 -9.46 18.57
CA PHE A 200 3.54 -8.48 18.92
C PHE A 200 4.09 -7.86 17.64
N CYS A 201 4.18 -6.54 17.58
CA CYS A 201 4.78 -5.79 16.48
C CYS A 201 6.11 -5.22 16.98
N CYS A 202 7.21 -5.53 16.28
CA CYS A 202 8.55 -5.02 16.58
C CYS A 202 9.06 -4.17 15.41
#